data_AF-A0A7S0WD85-F1
#
_entry.id   AF-A0A7S0WD85-F1
#
_cell.length_a   1.000
_cell.length_b   1.000
_cell.length_c   1.000
_cell.angle_alpha   90.00
_cell.angle_beta   90.00
_cell.angle_gamma   90.00
#
_symmetry.space_group_name_H-M   'P 1'
#
loop_
_entity.id
_entity.type
_entity.pdbx_description
1 polymer ?
#
loop_
_entity_poly.entity_id
_entity_poly.type
_entity_poly.pdbx_seq_one_letter_code
_entity_poly.pdbx_strand_id
1 'polypeptide(L)'
;LGVRNAGNDDVNVTYIAGSLNVPNNFAFYVTNFTVNAYGDAIVKPRQEATFMYEFVVDPQFAGHSLQLALTTFYDEAGASYATTFFNATVPVLDPKVVFDRELVMIYLTLAGVAVLA
;
A
#
# COMPACT_ATOMS: atom_id res chain seq x y z
N LEU A 1 -1.42 11.80 -2.81
CA LEU A 1 -2.70 11.84 -2.09
C LEU A 1 -3.07 13.29 -1.86
N GLY A 2 -4.22 13.76 -2.33
CA GLY A 2 -4.67 15.15 -2.12
C GLY A 2 -5.66 15.23 -0.96
N VAL A 3 -5.38 16.10 0.01
CA VAL A 3 -6.30 16.44 1.10
C VAL A 3 -6.75 17.87 0.88
N ARG A 4 -8.05 18.06 0.67
CA ARG A 4 -8.65 19.39 0.52
C ARG A 4 -9.47 19.73 1.75
N ASN A 5 -9.09 20.79 2.45
CA ASN A 5 -9.86 21.32 3.56
C ASN A 5 -10.98 22.23 3.01
N ALA A 6 -12.22 21.74 3.03
CA ALA A 6 -13.40 22.52 2.65
C ALA A 6 -14.06 23.25 3.84
N GLY A 7 -13.54 23.05 5.06
CA GLY A 7 -14.02 23.65 6.29
C GLY A 7 -13.55 25.09 6.49
N ASN A 8 -13.93 25.66 7.64
CA ASN A 8 -13.52 27.00 8.08
C ASN A 8 -12.40 26.97 9.13
N ASP A 9 -12.09 25.80 9.69
CA ASP A 9 -11.06 25.62 10.71
C ASP A 9 -9.83 24.92 10.13
N ASP A 10 -8.68 25.09 10.79
CA ASP A 10 -7.43 24.44 10.39
C ASP A 10 -7.52 22.93 10.64
N VAL A 11 -7.16 22.13 9.63
CA VAL A 11 -7.12 20.67 9.72
C VAL A 11 -5.68 20.23 9.87
N ASN A 12 -5.37 19.53 10.97
CA ASN A 12 -4.05 19.00 11.23
C ASN A 12 -3.95 17.54 10.81
N VAL A 13 -3.19 17.23 9.75
CA VAL A 13 -3.01 15.85 9.30
C VAL A 13 -1.87 15.19 10.08
N THR A 14 -2.21 14.26 10.96
CA THR A 14 -1.23 13.56 11.80
C THR A 14 -0.50 12.47 11.03
N TYR A 15 -1.24 11.54 10.43
CA TYR A 15 -0.68 10.47 9.62
C TYR A 15 -1.67 9.88 8.62
N ILE A 16 -1.11 9.25 7.59
CA ILE A 16 -1.87 8.45 6.63
C ILE A 16 -1.45 6.99 6.82
N ALA A 17 -2.43 6.11 6.95
CA ALA A 17 -2.22 4.67 7.04
C ALA A 17 -2.85 3.98 5.83
N GLY A 18 -2.09 3.08 5.22
CA GLY A 18 -2.57 2.14 4.22
C GLY A 18 -2.79 0.77 4.85
N SER A 19 -3.81 0.05 4.41
CA SER A 19 -3.98 -1.38 4.73
C SER A 19 -4.20 -2.17 3.45
N LEU A 20 -3.56 -3.33 3.40
CA LEU A 20 -3.83 -4.34 2.39
C LEU A 20 -4.70 -5.42 3.01
N ASN A 21 -5.90 -5.59 2.46
CA ASN A 21 -6.93 -6.48 3.00
C ASN A 21 -7.29 -7.56 1.98
N VAL A 22 -7.79 -8.69 2.48
CA VAL A 22 -8.32 -9.75 1.62
C VAL A 22 -9.61 -9.24 0.96
N PRO A 23 -9.78 -9.36 -0.37
CA PRO A 23 -10.94 -8.82 -1.09
C PRO A 23 -12.28 -9.41 -0.61
N ASN A 24 -12.28 -10.64 -0.10
CA ASN A 24 -13.47 -11.31 0.44
C ASN A 24 -13.75 -11.01 1.92
N ASN A 25 -12.81 -10.41 2.66
CA ASN A 25 -13.04 -10.05 4.06
C ASN A 25 -12.11 -8.92 4.53
N PHE A 26 -12.70 -7.73 4.71
CA PHE A 26 -12.02 -6.52 5.19
C PHE A 26 -11.50 -6.63 6.63
N ALA A 27 -11.98 -7.58 7.43
CA ALA A 27 -11.52 -7.81 8.80
C ALA A 27 -10.21 -8.60 8.86
N PHE A 28 -9.78 -9.24 7.77
CA PHE A 28 -8.50 -9.94 7.69
C PHE A 28 -7.47 -9.04 7.01
N TYR A 29 -6.61 -8.46 7.85
CA TYR A 29 -5.47 -7.66 7.43
C TYR A 29 -4.34 -8.57 6.95
N VAL A 30 -3.93 -8.40 5.70
CA VAL A 30 -2.78 -9.13 5.12
C VAL A 30 -1.49 -8.44 5.54
N THR A 31 -1.45 -7.12 5.44
CA THR A 31 -0.32 -6.29 5.87
C THR A 31 -0.81 -4.89 6.23
N ASN A 32 -0.38 -4.40 7.39
CA ASN A 32 -0.56 -2.99 7.76
C ASN A 32 0.62 -2.21 7.15
N PHE A 33 0.35 -1.31 6.20
CA PHE A 33 1.41 -0.53 5.58
C PHE A 33 1.90 0.54 6.55
N THR A 34 3.20 0.81 6.49
CA THR A 34 3.90 1.74 7.38
C THR A 34 3.16 3.07 7.46
N VAL A 35 2.96 3.54 8.70
CA VAL A 35 2.37 4.85 8.97
C VAL A 35 3.37 5.91 8.52
N ASN A 36 2.99 6.72 7.53
CA ASN A 36 3.75 7.92 7.19
C ASN A 36 3.22 9.06 8.06
N ALA A 37 3.96 9.37 9.12
CA ALA A 37 3.68 10.51 9.98
C ALA A 37 4.17 11.78 9.28
N TYR A 38 3.25 12.71 8.99
CA TYR A 38 3.58 13.97 8.32
C TYR A 38 3.89 15.11 9.30
N GLY A 39 4.04 14.80 10.60
CA GLY A 39 4.52 15.75 11.60
C GLY A 39 3.64 16.98 11.74
N ASP A 40 2.32 16.78 11.82
CA ASP A 40 1.31 17.84 11.95
C ASP A 40 1.28 18.82 10.78
N ALA A 41 1.03 18.28 9.58
CA ALA A 41 0.85 19.12 8.41
C ALA A 41 -0.48 19.87 8.49
N ILE A 42 -0.41 21.15 8.85
CA ILE A 42 -1.57 22.04 8.97
C ILE A 42 -2.06 22.47 7.58
N VAL A 43 -3.26 22.02 7.22
CA VAL A 43 -3.96 22.42 6.00
C VAL A 43 -4.96 23.52 6.36
N LYS A 44 -4.65 24.76 5.94
CA LYS A 44 -5.51 25.92 6.18
C LYS A 44 -6.87 25.79 5.49
N PRO A 45 -7.90 26.51 5.96
CA PRO A 45 -9.21 26.58 5.34
C PRO A 45 -9.12 26.87 3.84
N ARG A 46 -9.86 26.09 3.04
CA ARG A 46 -9.93 26.20 1.57
C ARG A 46 -8.61 25.95 0.85
N GLN A 47 -7.63 25.35 1.51
CA GLN A 47 -6.38 24.91 0.88
C GLN A 47 -6.39 23.41 0.60
N GLU A 48 -5.51 23.02 -0.32
CA GLU A 48 -5.25 21.64 -0.67
C GLU A 48 -3.78 21.33 -0.41
N ALA A 49 -3.52 20.20 0.26
CA ALA A 49 -2.18 19.70 0.49
C ALA A 49 -2.03 18.34 -0.19
N THR A 50 -0.87 18.10 -0.81
CA THR A 50 -0.55 16.83 -1.43
C THR A 50 0.50 16.10 -0.60
N PHE A 51 0.16 14.88 -0.18
CA PHE A 51 1.02 13.98 0.57
C PHE A 51 1.48 12.82 -0.32
N MET A 52 2.77 12.52 -0.28
CA MET A 52 3.34 11.37 -1.00
C MET A 52 3.36 10.17 -0.05
N TYR A 53 2.62 9.13 -0.38
CA TYR A 53 2.57 7.89 0.38
C TYR A 53 3.17 6.77 -0.45
N GLU A 54 4.37 6.35 -0.08
CA GLU A 54 5.09 5.24 -0.71
C GLU A 54 4.94 4.00 0.16
N PHE A 55 4.64 2.87 -0.48
CA PHE A 55 4.54 1.58 0.18
C PHE A 55 5.12 0.51 -0.75
N VAL A 56 5.64 -0.56 -0.14
CA VAL A 56 6.20 -1.71 -0.85
C VAL A 56 5.31 -2.91 -0.60
N VAL A 57 4.89 -3.58 -1.66
CA VAL A 57 4.11 -4.81 -1.58
C VAL A 57 5.06 -5.99 -1.62
N ASP A 58 4.85 -6.98 -0.75
CA ASP A 58 5.67 -8.19 -0.75
C ASP A 58 5.44 -8.98 -2.05
N PRO A 59 6.51 -9.38 -2.77
CA PRO A 59 6.41 -10.23 -3.96
C PRO A 59 5.64 -11.54 -3.75
N GLN A 60 5.53 -12.04 -2.51
CA GLN A 60 4.72 -13.21 -2.17
C GLN A 60 3.24 -13.06 -2.53
N PHE A 61 2.74 -11.82 -2.64
CA PHE A 61 1.36 -11.54 -3.01
C PHE A 61 1.16 -11.36 -4.52
N ALA A 62 2.22 -11.55 -5.32
CA ALA A 62 2.15 -11.53 -6.77
C ALA A 62 1.11 -12.54 -7.30
N GLY A 63 0.35 -12.13 -8.32
CA GLY A 63 -0.72 -12.92 -8.91
C GLY A 63 -2.06 -12.86 -8.15
N HIS A 64 -2.10 -12.23 -6.98
CA HIS A 64 -3.33 -12.05 -6.21
C HIS A 64 -3.90 -10.62 -6.34
N SER A 65 -5.23 -10.52 -6.41
CA SER A 65 -5.95 -9.26 -6.27
C SER A 65 -6.16 -8.96 -4.79
N LEU A 66 -5.75 -7.77 -4.35
CA LEU A 66 -5.83 -7.36 -2.95
C LEU A 66 -6.60 -6.07 -2.83
N GLN A 67 -7.24 -5.87 -1.68
CA GLN A 67 -7.99 -4.65 -1.41
C GLN A 67 -7.07 -3.62 -0.77
N LEU A 68 -6.81 -2.50 -1.46
CA LEU A 68 -6.04 -1.39 -0.94
C LEU A 68 -6.99 -0.35 -0.33
N ALA A 69 -6.85 -0.14 0.98
CA ALA A 69 -7.57 0.89 1.70
C ALA A 69 -6.61 1.92 2.28
N LEU A 70 -6.81 3.20 1.97
CA LEU A 70 -6.03 4.30 2.51
C LEU A 70 -6.93 5.18 3.38
N THR A 71 -6.49 5.37 4.62
CA THR A 71 -7.19 6.14 5.64
C THR A 71 -6.30 7.28 6.10
N THR A 72 -6.84 8.49 6.06
CA THR A 72 -6.17 9.67 6.62
C THR A 72 -6.69 9.92 8.02
N PHE A 73 -5.78 10.15 8.95
CA PHE A 73 -6.07 10.55 10.32
C PHE A 73 -5.73 12.04 10.44
N TYR A 74 -6.68 12.81 10.93
CA TYR A 74 -6.52 14.26 11.07
C TYR A 74 -7.29 14.77 12.29
N ASP A 75 -6.80 15.84 12.88
CA ASP A 75 -7.45 16.53 13.98
C ASP A 75 -8.05 17.85 13.49
N GLU A 76 -9.29 18.12 13.88
CA GLU A 76 -10.00 19.37 13.60
C GLU A 76 -10.59 19.87 14.91
N ALA A 77 -10.31 21.13 15.27
CA ALA A 77 -10.82 21.78 16.49
C ALA A 77 -10.65 20.97 17.80
N GLY A 78 -9.61 20.11 17.89
CA GLY A 78 -9.33 19.28 19.06
C GLY A 78 -10.02 17.91 19.08
N ALA A 79 -10.72 17.53 18.01
CA ALA A 79 -11.28 16.20 17.83
C ALA A 79 -10.53 15.45 16.71
N SER A 80 -10.24 14.17 16.96
CA SER A 80 -9.57 13.29 16.00
C SER A 80 -10.57 12.59 15.09
N TYR A 81 -10.32 12.67 13.79
CA TYR A 81 -11.12 12.07 12.74
C TYR A 81 -10.28 11.11 11.90
N ALA A 82 -10.95 10.08 11.37
CA ALA A 82 -10.36 9.11 10.47
C ALA A 82 -11.28 8.93 9.26
N THR A 83 -10.77 9.19 8.06
CA THR A 83 -11.54 9.04 6.83
C THR A 83 -10.80 8.16 5.82
N THR A 84 -11.46 7.08 5.40
CA THR A 84 -10.99 6.22 4.31
C THR A 84 -11.42 6.81 2.97
N PHE A 85 -10.47 7.39 2.23
CA PHE A 85 -10.76 8.07 0.96
C PHE A 85 -10.47 7.17 -0.26
N PHE A 86 -9.69 6.12 -0.09
CA PHE A 86 -9.40 5.15 -1.15
C PHE A 86 -9.72 3.75 -0.65
N ASN A 87 -10.54 3.02 -1.40
CA ASN A 87 -10.92 1.65 -1.10
C ASN A 87 -11.20 0.92 -2.41
N ALA A 88 -10.16 0.35 -3.01
CA ALA A 88 -10.25 -0.31 -4.30
C ALA A 88 -9.42 -1.59 -4.35
N THR A 89 -9.88 -2.55 -5.17
CA THR A 89 -9.13 -3.76 -5.45
C THR A 89 -8.05 -3.46 -6.48
N VAL A 90 -6.81 -3.80 -6.14
CA VAL A 90 -5.64 -3.63 -7.00
C VAL A 90 -5.00 -5.00 -7.29
N PRO A 91 -4.70 -5.32 -8.56
CA PRO A 91 -3.97 -6.54 -8.89
C PRO A 91 -2.49 -6.36 -8.58
N VAL A 92 -1.89 -7.31 -7.84
CA VAL A 92 -0.43 -7.33 -7.65
C VAL A 92 0.19 -8.13 -8.78
N LEU A 93 1.02 -7.44 -9.58
CA LEU A 93 1.71 -8.06 -10.72
C LEU A 93 2.98 -8.76 -10.24
N ASP A 94 3.31 -9.86 -10.91
CA ASP A 94 4.57 -10.56 -10.67
C ASP A 94 5.77 -9.66 -10.92
N PRO A 95 6.81 -9.74 -10.06
CA PRO A 95 8.07 -9.09 -10.36
C PRO A 95 8.55 -9.62 -11.71
N LYS A 96 8.99 -8.73 -12.60
CA LYS A 96 9.53 -9.11 -13.89
C LYS A 96 10.87 -9.85 -13.67
N VAL A 97 10.80 -11.17 -13.53
CA VAL A 97 11.97 -12.03 -13.38
C VAL A 97 12.67 -12.11 -14.75
N VAL A 98 13.80 -11.42 -14.88
CA VAL A 98 14.66 -11.50 -16.08
C VAL A 98 15.49 -12.78 -16.06
N PHE A 99 15.70 -13.38 -14.88
CA PHE A 99 16.52 -14.56 -14.68
C PHE A 99 15.83 -15.55 -13.73
N ASP A 100 15.25 -16.60 -14.29
CA ASP A 100 14.57 -17.65 -13.55
C ASP A 100 15.59 -18.70 -13.08
N ARG A 101 16.02 -18.57 -11.82
CA ARG A 101 17.00 -19.47 -11.20
C ARG A 101 16.47 -20.90 -11.09
N GLU A 102 15.16 -21.08 -10.94
CA GLU A 102 14.54 -22.40 -10.79
C GLU A 102 14.61 -23.17 -12.11
N LEU A 103 14.23 -22.52 -13.21
CA LEU A 103 14.39 -23.09 -14.55
C LEU A 103 15.85 -23.41 -14.88
N VAL A 104 16.79 -22.52 -14.54
CA VAL A 104 18.23 -22.77 -14.74
C VAL A 104 18.68 -24.01 -13.97
N MET A 105 18.21 -24.20 -12.73
CA MET A 105 18.51 -25.43 -11.98
C MET A 105 17.91 -26.67 -12.62
N ILE A 106 16.66 -26.61 -13.09
CA ILE A 106 16.00 -27.73 -13.79
C ILE A 106 16.80 -28.14 -15.03
N TYR A 107 17.22 -27.17 -15.86
CA TYR A 107 18.02 -27.49 -17.05
C TYR A 107 19.40 -28.06 -16.70
N LEU A 108 20.06 -27.54 -15.67
CA LEU A 108 21.36 -28.05 -15.21
C LEU A 108 21.26 -29.49 -14.67
N THR A 109 20.23 -29.80 -13.89
CA THR A 109 20.02 -31.16 -13.39
C THR A 109 19.67 -32.12 -14.51
N LEU A 110 18.79 -31.73 -15.44
CA LEU A 110 18.42 -32.55 -16.59
C LEU A 110 19.64 -32.85 -17.48
N ALA A 111 20.47 -31.84 -17.75
CA ALA A 111 21.71 -32.01 -18.50
C ALA A 111 22.71 -32.92 -17.76
N GLY A 112 22.82 -32.76 -16.43
CA GLY A 112 23.66 -33.63 -15.60
C GLY A 112 23.23 -35.09 -15.64
N VAL A 113 21.92 -35.36 -15.58
CA VAL A 113 21.37 -36.73 -15.71
C VAL A 113 21.60 -37.29 -17.11
N ALA A 114 21.40 -36.49 -18.16
CA ALA A 114 21.60 -36.92 -19.54
C ALA A 114 23.07 -37.22 -19.88
N VAL A 115 24.02 -36.57 -19.21
CA VAL A 115 25.46 -36.85 -19.36
C VAL A 115 25.89 -38.08 -18.55
N LEU A 116 25.20 -38.40 -17.46
CA LEU A 116 25.47 -39.59 -16.64
C LEU A 116 24.82 -40.89 -17.18
N ALA A 117 23.78 -40.77 -18.01
CA ALA A 117 23.06 -41.88 -18.64
C ALA A 117 23.77 -42.38 -19.91
#